data_AF-X1LFB6-F1
#
_entry.id   AF-X1LFB6-F1
#
_cell.length_a   1.000
_cell.length_b   1.000
_cell.length_c   1.000
_cell.angle_alpha   90.00
_cell.angle_beta   90.00
_cell.angle_gamma   90.00
#
_symmetry.space_group_name_H-M   'P 1'
#
loop_
_entity.id
_entity.type
_entity.pdbx_description
1 polymer ?
#
loop_
_entity_poly.entity_id
_entity_poly.type
_entity_poly.pdbx_seq_one_letter_code
_entity_poly.pdbx_strand_id
1 'polypeptide(L)'
;MGMPVAFSGGADFSGMTGNRDLFIADVIHEAFVSVDEAGTEAAAATAVVMTMTAPPGAPVEVTVDHPFIFLIRDIETGAILFFGRVVNPST
;
A
#
# COMPACT_ATOMS: atom_id res chain seq x y z
N MET A 1 2.60 17.55 -11.57
CA MET A 1 1.92 17.83 -10.28
C MET A 1 1.64 19.33 -10.21
N GLY A 2 0.37 19.74 -10.25
CA GLY A 2 -0.05 21.12 -10.53
C GLY A 2 -0.07 22.08 -9.32
N MET A 3 0.95 22.09 -8.47
CA MET A 3 1.00 22.93 -7.26
C MET A 3 2.35 23.67 -7.10
N PRO A 4 2.81 24.47 -8.07
CA PRO A 4 4.12 25.12 -8.00
C PRO A 4 4.17 26.29 -6.99
N VAL A 5 3.07 27.01 -6.80
CA VAL A 5 3.03 28.22 -5.97
C VAL A 5 3.37 27.92 -4.51
N ALA A 6 2.91 26.78 -3.99
CA ALA A 6 3.17 26.34 -2.61
C ALA A 6 4.66 26.18 -2.28
N PHE A 7 5.50 25.94 -3.31
CA PHE A 7 6.95 25.73 -3.19
C PHE A 7 7.76 26.98 -3.58
N SER A 8 7.12 28.14 -3.62
CA SER A 8 7.74 29.39 -4.05
C SER A 8 7.45 30.50 -3.04
N GLY A 9 8.18 31.61 -3.12
CA GLY A 9 7.89 32.81 -2.31
C GLY A 9 6.52 33.45 -2.59
N GLY A 10 5.76 32.95 -3.59
CA GLY A 10 4.37 33.36 -3.84
C GLY A 10 3.33 32.57 -3.04
N ALA A 11 3.73 31.63 -2.18
CA ALA A 11 2.82 30.86 -1.35
C ALA A 11 2.07 31.75 -0.34
N ASP A 12 0.79 31.43 -0.11
CA ASP A 12 0.00 32.10 0.93
C ASP A 12 -0.40 31.09 2.01
N PHE A 13 0.47 30.96 3.01
CA PHE A 13 0.20 30.20 4.24
C PHE A 13 -0.14 31.12 5.43
N SER A 14 -0.68 32.32 5.17
CA SER A 14 -1.06 33.29 6.22
C SER A 14 -2.09 32.74 7.21
N GLY A 15 -2.87 31.71 6.82
CA GLY A 15 -3.74 30.97 7.75
C GLY A 15 -2.99 30.24 8.89
N MET A 16 -1.68 30.02 8.77
CA MET A 16 -0.86 29.37 9.81
C MET A 16 -0.21 30.36 10.78
N THR A 17 0.28 31.51 10.27
CA THR A 17 1.13 32.43 11.04
C THR A 17 0.68 33.89 11.02
N GLY A 18 -0.31 34.26 10.20
CA GLY A 18 -0.75 35.64 9.99
C GLY A 18 0.08 36.44 8.98
N ASN A 19 1.21 35.90 8.51
CA ASN A 19 2.12 36.54 7.53
C ASN A 19 2.32 35.67 6.27
N ARG A 20 2.94 36.23 5.23
CA ARG A 20 3.19 35.54 3.94
C ARG A 20 4.66 35.12 3.73
N ASP A 21 5.36 34.84 4.81
CA ASP A 21 6.80 34.55 4.77
C ASP A 21 7.12 33.04 4.78
N LEU A 22 6.09 32.20 4.63
CA LEU A 22 6.21 30.74 4.60
C LEU A 22 6.00 30.19 3.19
N PHE A 23 6.79 29.18 2.84
CA PHE A 23 6.59 28.34 1.66
C PHE A 23 7.13 26.92 1.95
N ILE A 24 6.73 25.95 1.13
CA ILE A 24 7.22 24.58 1.24
C ILE A 24 8.60 24.49 0.59
N ALA A 25 9.63 24.21 1.38
CA ALA A 25 10.97 23.96 0.85
C ALA A 25 11.13 22.53 0.32
N ASP A 26 10.67 21.55 1.08
CA ASP A 26 10.71 20.13 0.72
C ASP A 26 9.55 19.37 1.40
N VAL A 27 9.16 18.24 0.82
CA VAL A 27 8.20 17.29 1.38
C VAL A 27 8.85 15.91 1.38
N ILE A 28 9.21 15.45 2.57
CA ILE A 28 9.84 14.14 2.76
C ILE A 28 8.76 13.12 3.10
N HIS A 29 8.67 12.06 2.29
CA HIS A 29 7.79 10.92 2.52
C HIS A 29 8.60 9.63 2.51
N GLU A 30 8.54 8.89 3.62
CA GLU A 30 9.18 7.58 3.78
C GLU A 30 8.12 6.58 4.23
N ALA A 31 8.11 5.41 3.59
CA ALA A 31 7.16 4.35 3.87
C ALA A 31 7.89 3.01 3.85
N PHE A 32 7.58 2.15 4.83
CA PHE A 32 8.15 0.82 4.96
C PHE A 32 7.02 -0.22 5.03
N VAL A 33 7.16 -1.30 4.27
CA VAL A 33 6.22 -2.42 4.26
C VAL A 33 7.03 -3.70 4.48
N SER A 34 6.69 -4.42 5.56
CA SER A 34 7.21 -5.76 5.83
C SER A 34 6.09 -6.77 5.61
N VAL A 35 6.40 -7.87 4.95
CA VAL A 35 5.50 -9.00 4.77
C VAL A 35 6.20 -10.22 5.34
N ASP A 36 5.59 -10.81 6.36
CA ASP A 36 6.00 -12.08 6.93
C ASP A 36 4.77 -13.00 7.07
N GLU A 37 5.01 -14.24 7.45
CA GLU A 37 3.96 -15.23 7.64
C GLU A 37 2.99 -14.86 8.77
N ALA A 38 3.34 -13.92 9.65
CA ALA A 38 2.50 -13.45 10.76
C ALA A 38 1.65 -12.22 10.41
N GLY A 39 2.12 -11.37 9.49
CA GLY A 39 1.49 -10.09 9.13
C GLY A 39 0.29 -10.24 8.19
N THR A 40 0.05 -11.45 7.67
CA THR A 40 -1.14 -11.86 6.89
C THR A 40 -1.56 -13.30 7.26
N GLU A 41 -1.35 -13.64 8.54
CA GLU A 41 -1.28 -14.98 9.14
C GLU A 41 -2.35 -15.98 8.71
N ALA A 42 -1.90 -17.13 8.17
CA ALA A 42 -2.40 -18.48 8.46
C ALA A 42 -3.92 -18.76 8.56
N ALA A 43 -4.81 -17.93 8.02
CA ALA A 43 -6.26 -18.09 8.16
C ALA A 43 -6.83 -19.33 7.42
N ALA A 44 -5.98 -20.10 6.74
CA ALA A 44 -6.34 -21.36 6.10
C ALA A 44 -5.62 -22.59 6.71
N ALA A 45 -5.05 -22.52 7.92
CA ALA A 45 -4.39 -23.66 8.55
C ALA A 45 -5.28 -24.46 9.53
N THR A 46 -6.60 -24.37 9.43
CA THR A 46 -7.51 -25.36 10.05
C THR A 46 -8.73 -25.60 9.15
N ALA A 47 -8.61 -26.56 8.24
CA ALA A 47 -9.77 -27.08 7.51
C ALA A 47 -10.31 -28.33 8.23
N VAL A 48 -11.59 -28.30 8.61
CA VAL A 48 -12.34 -29.55 8.80
C VAL A 48 -12.52 -30.15 7.41
N VAL A 49 -11.78 -31.21 7.10
CA VAL A 49 -11.84 -31.88 5.80
C VAL A 49 -13.15 -32.66 5.71
N MET A 50 -14.16 -32.06 5.09
CA MET A 50 -15.33 -32.79 4.61
C MET A 50 -14.95 -33.48 3.29
N THR A 51 -14.89 -34.80 3.28
CA THR A 51 -14.64 -35.57 2.04
C THR A 51 -15.81 -35.38 1.08
N MET A 52 -15.52 -34.89 -0.13
CA MET A 52 -16.49 -34.83 -1.21
C MET A 52 -16.66 -36.22 -1.85
N THR A 53 -17.87 -36.56 -2.30
CA THR A 53 -18.17 -37.82 -3.00
C THR A 53 -17.75 -37.81 -4.48
N ALA A 54 -17.18 -36.70 -4.96
CA ALA A 54 -16.69 -36.50 -6.32
C ALA A 54 -15.33 -35.78 -6.26
N PRO A 55 -14.43 -35.94 -7.26
CA PRO A 55 -13.16 -35.24 -7.26
C PRO A 55 -13.42 -33.72 -7.32
N PRO A 56 -12.83 -32.93 -6.41
CA PRO A 56 -12.86 -31.48 -6.56
C PRO A 56 -12.20 -31.09 -7.89
N GLY A 57 -12.67 -30.01 -8.51
CA GLY A 57 -11.98 -29.43 -9.66
C GLY A 57 -10.53 -29.11 -9.30
N ALA A 58 -9.65 -29.07 -10.31
CA ALA A 58 -8.25 -28.72 -10.08
C ALA A 58 -8.16 -27.34 -9.39
N PRO A 59 -7.35 -27.20 -8.33
CA PRO A 59 -7.16 -25.91 -7.68
C PRO A 59 -6.54 -24.91 -8.65
N VAL A 60 -6.87 -23.64 -8.45
CA VAL A 60 -6.20 -22.55 -9.17
C VAL A 60 -4.89 -22.26 -8.46
N GLU A 61 -3.77 -22.55 -9.13
CA GLU A 61 -2.45 -22.19 -8.64
C GLU A 61 -2.13 -20.74 -8.99
N VAL A 62 -1.66 -19.99 -7.99
CA VAL A 62 -1.18 -18.61 -8.14
C VAL A 62 0.25 -18.56 -7.62
N THR A 63 1.20 -18.45 -8.55
CA THR A 63 2.62 -18.31 -8.26
C THR A 63 3.02 -16.85 -8.47
N VAL A 64 3.64 -16.23 -7.47
CA VAL A 64 4.11 -14.84 -7.51
C VAL A 64 5.63 -14.83 -7.44
N ASP A 65 6.28 -15.31 -8.51
CA ASP A 65 7.74 -15.51 -8.62
C ASP A 65 8.44 -14.49 -9.55
N HIS A 66 7.74 -13.42 -9.94
CA HIS A 66 8.23 -12.36 -10.79
C HIS A 66 7.68 -10.99 -10.32
N PRO A 67 8.17 -9.84 -10.83
CA PRO A 67 7.72 -8.53 -10.37
C PRO A 67 6.20 -8.38 -10.36
N PHE A 68 5.68 -7.84 -9.26
CA PHE A 68 4.24 -7.67 -9.03
C PHE A 68 3.92 -6.35 -8.35
N ILE A 69 2.66 -5.95 -8.40
CA ILE A 69 2.12 -4.76 -7.74
C ILE A 69 1.31 -5.23 -6.54
N PHE A 70 1.36 -4.48 -5.44
CA PHE A 70 0.52 -4.71 -4.27
C PHE A 70 -0.22 -3.44 -3.86
N LEU A 71 -1.37 -3.64 -3.21
CA LEU A 71 -2.12 -2.59 -2.55
C LEU A 71 -2.48 -3.04 -1.15
N ILE A 72 -2.27 -2.17 -0.18
CA ILE A 72 -2.93 -2.28 1.12
C ILE A 72 -4.03 -1.26 1.09
N ARG A 73 -5.28 -1.70 1.23
CA ARG A 73 -6.45 -0.83 1.14
C ARG A 73 -7.39 -1.07 2.29
N ASP A 74 -8.04 0.00 2.72
CA ASP A 74 -9.23 -0.10 3.53
C ASP A 74 -10.41 -0.55 2.67
N ILE A 75 -11.16 -1.56 3.13
CA ILE A 75 -12.24 -2.17 2.35
C ILE A 75 -13.51 -1.33 2.42
N GLU A 76 -13.80 -0.71 3.56
CA GLU A 76 -15.04 0.04 3.80
C GLU A 76 -15.06 1.35 3.01
N THR A 77 -13.99 2.13 3.11
CA THR A 77 -13.84 3.43 2.42
C THR A 77 -13.26 3.28 1.03
N GLY A 78 -12.61 2.15 0.75
CA GLY A 78 -11.89 1.91 -0.49
C GLY A 78 -10.55 2.67 -0.58
N ALA A 79 -10.11 3.35 0.47
CA ALA A 79 -8.87 4.13 0.49
C ALA A 79 -7.64 3.24 0.28
N ILE A 80 -6.72 3.69 -0.56
CA ILE A 80 -5.43 3.04 -0.78
C ILE A 80 -4.47 3.55 0.29
N LEU A 81 -4.08 2.68 1.21
CA LEU A 81 -3.14 2.97 2.29
C LEU A 81 -1.70 2.84 1.81
N PHE A 82 -1.43 1.81 1.01
CA PHE A 82 -0.13 1.61 0.35
C PHE A 82 -0.35 1.15 -1.09
N PHE A 83 0.50 1.66 -1.99
CA PHE A 83 0.58 1.24 -3.38
C PHE A 83 2.05 1.08 -3.75
N GLY A 84 2.44 -0.11 -4.17
CA GLY A 84 3.84 -0.40 -4.40
C GLY A 84 4.06 -1.50 -5.43
N ARG A 85 5.32 -1.61 -5.84
CA ARG A 85 5.78 -2.66 -6.75
C ARG A 85 6.96 -3.38 -6.10
N VAL A 86 6.88 -4.70 -6.05
CA VAL A 86 8.02 -5.55 -5.71
C VAL A 86 8.73 -5.91 -7.01
N VAL A 87 9.98 -5.46 -7.14
CA VAL A 87 10.84 -5.79 -8.30
C VAL A 87 11.82 -6.90 -7.92
N ASN A 88 12.35 -6.86 -6.70
CA ASN A 88 13.22 -7.87 -6.12
C ASN A 88 12.88 -8.00 -4.63
N PRO A 89 12.40 -9.16 -4.14
CA PRO A 89 12.09 -9.36 -2.73
C PRO A 89 13.31 -9.74 -1.88
N SER A 90 14.49 -9.95 -2.48
CA SER A 90 15.71 -10.41 -1.78
C SER A 90 16.60 -9.28 -1.24
N THR A 91 16.12 -8.04 -1.27
CA THR A 91 16.84 -6.84 -0.82
C THR A 91 16.32 -6.31 0.50
#